data_AF-A0A847CZE2-F1
#
_entry.id   AF-A0A847CZE2-F1
#
_cell.length_a   1.000
_cell.length_b   1.000
_cell.length_c   1.000
_cell.angle_alpha   90.00
_cell.angle_beta   90.00
_cell.angle_gamma   90.00
#
_symmetry.space_group_name_H-M   'P 1'
#
loop_
_entity.id
_entity.type
_entity.pdbx_description
1 polymer ?
#
loop_
_entity_poly.entity_id
_entity_poly.type
_entity_poly.pdbx_seq_one_letter_code
_entity_poly.pdbx_strand_id
1 'polypeptide(L)'
;HEHHERYDGKGYPRGLKGDEIHIYGRIAAVADVFDALGSSRVYKKPLVINDILKYFKDERGKHFDPDLVDILFDNLDLFVEIRNTYSEEKETLAKDYDSSSDI
;
A
#
# COMPACT_ATOMS: atom_id res chain seq x y z
N HIS A 1 -13.23 -3.65 6.34
CA HIS A 1 -13.18 -4.10 7.74
C HIS A 1 -12.16 -5.23 7.99
N GLU A 2 -11.39 -5.71 7.00
CA GLU A 2 -10.45 -6.84 7.15
C GLU A 2 -9.00 -6.54 6.72
N HIS A 3 -8.67 -5.32 6.25
CA HIS A 3 -7.33 -5.01 5.75
C HIS A 3 -6.24 -4.96 6.85
N HIS A 4 -6.62 -5.06 8.13
CA HIS A 4 -5.72 -5.20 9.27
C HIS A 4 -5.53 -6.66 9.72
N GLU A 5 -6.25 -7.61 9.10
CA GLU A 5 -5.95 -9.04 9.24
C GLU A 5 -4.63 -9.34 8.51
N ARG A 6 -3.85 -10.28 9.05
CA ARG A 6 -2.58 -10.73 8.46
C ARG A 6 -2.76 -12.14 7.96
N TYR A 7 -2.17 -12.46 6.81
CA TYR A 7 -2.28 -13.79 6.20
C TYR A 7 -1.85 -14.94 7.14
N ASP A 8 -0.92 -14.70 8.06
CA ASP A 8 -0.46 -15.64 9.09
C ASP A 8 -1.39 -15.80 10.30
N GLY A 9 -2.49 -15.05 10.38
CA GLY A 9 -3.43 -15.05 11.50
C GLY A 9 -3.01 -14.18 12.68
N LYS A 10 -1.92 -13.41 12.58
CA LYS A 10 -1.47 -12.50 13.66
C LYS A 10 -2.06 -11.10 13.57
N GLY A 11 -3.01 -10.90 12.65
CA GLY A 11 -3.72 -9.64 12.49
C GLY A 11 -4.91 -9.50 13.45
N TYR A 12 -5.69 -8.45 13.26
CA TYR A 12 -6.83 -8.12 14.10
C TYR A 12 -7.97 -7.52 13.25
N PRO A 13 -9.23 -7.54 13.73
CA PRO A 13 -9.70 -7.90 15.08
C PRO A 13 -10.02 -9.39 15.31
N ARG A 14 -10.18 -10.20 14.26
CA ARG A 14 -10.66 -11.58 14.38
C ARG A 14 -9.55 -12.62 14.35
N GLY A 15 -8.35 -12.27 13.89
CA GLY A 15 -7.23 -13.21 13.80
C GLY A 15 -7.45 -14.25 12.70
N LEU A 16 -8.11 -13.85 11.62
CA LEU A 16 -8.39 -14.72 10.48
C LEU A 16 -7.07 -15.07 9.76
N LYS A 17 -6.95 -16.31 9.27
CA LYS A 17 -5.73 -16.80 8.63
C LYS A 17 -5.98 -17.23 7.19
N GLY A 18 -5.04 -16.88 6.32
CA GLY A 18 -5.05 -17.31 4.91
C GLY A 18 -6.36 -16.95 4.21
N ASP A 19 -7.02 -17.97 3.64
CA ASP A 19 -8.27 -17.83 2.90
C ASP A 19 -9.50 -17.54 3.76
N GLU A 20 -9.38 -17.60 5.09
CA GLU A 20 -10.45 -17.13 5.99
C GLU A 20 -10.64 -15.60 5.89
N ILE A 21 -9.60 -14.88 5.44
CA ILE A 21 -9.68 -13.46 5.12
C ILE A 21 -10.31 -13.33 3.73
N HIS A 22 -11.39 -12.54 3.63
CA HIS A 22 -12.04 -12.30 2.36
C HIS A 22 -11.05 -11.70 1.36
N ILE A 23 -11.12 -12.12 0.09
CA ILE A 23 -10.17 -11.70 -0.96
C ILE A 23 -10.04 -10.16 -1.05
N TYR A 24 -11.15 -9.43 -0.90
CA TYR A 24 -11.15 -7.96 -0.83
C TYR A 24 -10.32 -7.40 0.34
N GLY A 25 -10.31 -8.05 1.50
CA GLY A 25 -9.46 -7.67 2.62
C GLY A 25 -7.98 -7.85 2.31
N ARG A 26 -7.64 -8.99 1.69
CA ARG A 26 -6.26 -9.30 1.27
C ARG A 26 -5.74 -8.33 0.21
N ILE A 27 -6.55 -8.02 -0.81
CA ILE A 27 -6.22 -7.03 -1.85
C ILE A 27 -6.04 -5.63 -1.24
N ALA A 28 -6.98 -5.21 -0.39
CA ALA A 28 -6.93 -3.89 0.24
C ALA A 28 -5.68 -3.72 1.12
N ALA A 29 -5.26 -4.76 1.85
CA ALA A 29 -4.05 -4.72 2.67
C ALA A 29 -2.78 -4.50 1.82
N VAL A 30 -2.65 -5.18 0.68
CA VAL A 30 -1.50 -4.98 -0.24
C VAL A 30 -1.50 -3.56 -0.80
N ALA A 31 -2.64 -3.09 -1.30
CA ALA A 31 -2.77 -1.76 -1.90
C ALA A 31 -2.49 -0.63 -0.89
N ASP A 32 -3.07 -0.71 0.31
CA ASP A 32 -2.91 0.29 1.37
C ASP A 32 -1.45 0.41 1.82
N VAL A 33 -0.77 -0.73 2.05
CA VAL A 33 0.62 -0.72 2.48
C VAL A 33 1.56 -0.26 1.37
N PHE A 34 1.32 -0.65 0.11
CA PHE A 34 2.14 -0.19 -1.02
C PHE A 34 2.07 1.34 -1.19
N ASP A 35 0.88 1.91 -1.15
CA ASP A 35 0.68 3.36 -1.24
C ASP A 35 1.29 4.08 -0.02
N ALA A 36 1.07 3.55 1.18
CA ALA A 36 1.58 4.14 2.42
C ALA A 36 3.12 4.19 2.48
N LEU A 37 3.81 3.10 2.12
CA LEU A 37 5.28 3.04 2.10
C LEU A 37 5.88 3.92 0.99
N GLY A 38 5.11 4.13 -0.06
CA GLY A 38 5.43 5.03 -1.14
C GLY A 38 5.29 6.51 -0.80
N SER A 39 4.27 6.86 -0.02
CA SER A 39 3.97 8.26 0.28
C SER A 39 5.05 8.92 1.15
N SER A 40 5.55 10.09 0.73
CA SER A 40 6.29 10.99 1.62
C SER A 40 5.30 11.67 2.56
N ARG A 41 4.89 11.00 3.65
CA ARG A 41 4.19 11.70 4.73
C ARG A 41 5.15 12.66 5.41
N VAL A 42 5.32 13.85 4.84
CA VAL A 42 5.85 15.17 5.28
C VAL A 42 7.19 15.21 6.05
N TYR A 43 7.65 14.11 6.66
CA TYR A 43 8.82 14.05 7.54
C TYR A 43 9.70 12.81 7.33
N LYS A 44 9.36 11.94 6.37
CA LYS A 44 10.19 10.78 5.98
C LYS A 44 10.38 10.75 4.46
N LYS A 45 11.63 10.54 4.02
CA LYS A 45 11.92 10.23 2.61
C LYS A 45 11.11 9.00 2.21
N PRO A 46 10.47 8.98 1.03
CA PRO A 46 9.87 7.75 0.48
C PRO A 46 10.88 6.61 0.57
N LEU A 47 10.42 5.42 0.96
CA LEU A 47 11.25 4.24 0.76
C LEU A 47 11.52 4.11 -0.75
N VAL A 48 12.77 3.82 -1.10
CA VAL A 48 13.12 3.53 -2.48
C VAL A 48 12.35 2.27 -2.89
N ILE A 49 11.86 2.20 -4.13
CA ILE A 49 11.01 1.08 -4.59
C ILE A 49 11.61 -0.29 -4.21
N ASN A 50 12.94 -0.43 -4.26
CA ASN A 50 13.65 -1.65 -3.85
C ASN A 50 13.40 -2.05 -2.38
N ASP A 51 13.30 -1.09 -1.46
CA ASP A 51 13.01 -1.36 -0.06
C ASP A 51 11.56 -1.80 0.14
N ILE A 52 10.63 -1.21 -0.62
CA ILE A 52 9.22 -1.60 -0.64
C ILE A 52 9.10 -3.05 -1.14
N LEU A 53 9.74 -3.36 -2.27
CA LEU A 53 9.74 -4.71 -2.83
C LEU A 53 10.38 -5.73 -1.87
N LYS A 54 11.50 -5.35 -1.23
CA LYS A 54 12.13 -6.21 -0.22
C LYS A 54 11.17 -6.50 0.94
N TYR A 55 10.47 -5.48 1.43
CA TYR A 55 9.49 -5.64 2.50
C TYR A 55 8.36 -6.60 2.11
N PHE A 56 7.77 -6.42 0.92
CA PHE A 56 6.73 -7.32 0.42
C PHE A 56 7.23 -8.76 0.27
N LYS A 57 8.47 -8.94 -0.22
CA LYS A 57 9.10 -10.25 -0.32
C LYS A 57 9.31 -10.91 1.04
N ASP A 58 9.76 -10.16 2.04
CA ASP A 58 10.04 -10.67 3.39
C ASP A 58 8.75 -11.02 4.16
N GLU A 59 7.65 -10.32 3.88
CA GLU A 59 6.33 -10.51 4.50
C GLU A 59 5.37 -11.38 3.68
N ARG A 60 5.81 -11.92 2.53
CA ARG A 60 5.07 -12.85 1.69
C ARG A 60 4.70 -14.12 2.48
N GLY A 61 3.40 -14.44 2.54
CA GLY A 61 2.87 -15.56 3.34
C GLY A 61 2.83 -15.30 4.84
N LYS A 62 3.22 -14.10 5.30
CA LYS A 62 3.12 -13.66 6.69
C LYS A 62 2.05 -12.57 6.83
N HIS A 63 2.40 -11.35 6.45
CA HIS A 63 1.44 -10.25 6.43
C HIS A 63 0.52 -10.39 5.23
N PHE A 64 1.10 -10.69 4.07
CA PHE A 64 0.41 -10.64 2.79
C PHE A 64 0.17 -12.04 2.23
N ASP A 65 -0.91 -12.15 1.49
CA ASP A 65 -1.19 -13.29 0.65
C ASP A 65 -0.05 -13.49 -0.36
N PRO A 66 0.56 -14.69 -0.44
CA PRO A 66 1.64 -14.96 -1.36
C PRO A 66 1.27 -14.74 -2.83
N ASP A 67 0.05 -15.08 -3.24
CA ASP A 67 -0.39 -14.98 -4.62
C ASP A 67 -0.57 -13.50 -5.02
N LEU A 68 -1.05 -12.67 -4.09
CA LEU A 68 -1.19 -11.24 -4.33
C LEU A 68 0.14 -10.50 -4.36
N VAL A 69 1.14 -10.95 -3.57
CA VAL A 69 2.50 -10.41 -3.65
C VAL A 69 3.13 -10.73 -5.01
N ASP A 70 2.93 -11.94 -5.52
CA ASP A 70 3.45 -12.32 -6.84
C ASP A 70 2.79 -11.49 -7.95
N ILE A 71 1.47 -11.30 -7.89
CA ILE A 71 0.73 -10.43 -8.83
C ILE A 71 1.25 -8.99 -8.78
N LEU A 72 1.53 -8.45 -7.58
CA LEU A 72 2.12 -7.12 -7.44
C LEU A 72 3.47 -7.02 -8.17
N PHE A 73 4.33 -8.03 -8.03
CA PHE A 73 5.65 -8.03 -8.65
C PHE A 73 5.58 -8.20 -10.17
N ASP A 74 4.69 -9.07 -10.66
CA ASP A 74 4.46 -9.28 -12.09
C ASP A 74 3.88 -8.05 -12.79
N ASN A 75 3.21 -7.16 -12.04
CA ASN A 75 2.55 -5.96 -12.56
C ASN A 75 3.13 -4.66 -11.99
N LEU A 76 4.36 -4.69 -11.47
CA LEU A 76 4.95 -3.58 -10.73
C LEU A 76 4.94 -2.25 -11.52
N ASP A 77 5.23 -2.31 -12.81
CA ASP A 77 5.29 -1.13 -13.67
C ASP A 77 3.95 -0.37 -13.68
N LEU A 78 2.82 -1.11 -13.74
CA LEU A 78 1.48 -0.54 -13.69
C LEU A 78 1.18 0.12 -12.34
N PHE A 79 1.59 -0.51 -11.23
CA PHE A 79 1.42 0.07 -9.90
C PHE A 79 2.21 1.36 -9.73
N VAL A 80 3.44 1.40 -10.26
CA VAL A 80 4.29 2.60 -10.23
C VAL A 80 3.71 3.70 -11.12
N GLU A 81 3.24 3.36 -12.32
CA GLU A 81 2.59 4.30 -13.24
C GLU A 81 1.37 4.96 -12.60
N ILE A 82 0.41 4.15 -12.12
CA ILE A 82 -0.80 4.63 -11.45
C ILE A 82 -0.44 5.58 -10.30
N ARG A 83 0.52 5.17 -9.46
CA ARG A 83 0.93 5.99 -8.32
C ARG A 83 1.53 7.32 -8.76
N ASN A 84 2.38 7.33 -9.78
CA ASN A 84 3.00 8.56 -10.28
C ASN A 84 1.92 9.51 -10.84
N THR A 85 1.00 9.00 -11.65
CA THR A 85 -0.10 9.78 -12.24
C THR A 85 -0.94 10.48 -11.17
N TYR A 86 -1.36 9.77 -10.11
CA TYR A 86 -2.23 10.33 -9.08
C TYR A 86 -1.49 11.04 -7.93
N SER A 87 -0.17 10.93 -7.85
CA SER A 87 0.65 11.70 -6.89
C SER A 87 0.83 13.15 -7.35
N GLU A 88 0.99 13.38 -8.66
CA GLU A 88 1.12 14.73 -9.26
C GLU A 88 -0.16 15.56 -9.11
N GLU A 89 -1.33 14.93 -9.28
CA GLU A 89 -2.63 15.58 -9.08
C GLU A 89 -2.83 16.03 -7.62
N LYS A 90 -2.44 15.21 -6.64
CA LYS A 90 -2.52 15.55 -5.21
C LYS A 90 -1.65 16.76 -4.84
N GLU A 91 -0.46 16.87 -5.42
CA GLU A 91 0.45 17.97 -5.15
C GLU A 91 0.00 19.28 -5.82
N THR A 92 -0.69 19.18 -6.96
CA THR A 92 -1.26 20.33 -7.67
C THR A 92 -2.49 20.88 -6.93
N LEU A 93 -3.41 20.02 -6.49
CA LEU A 93 -4.58 20.39 -5.68
C LEU A 93 -4.19 21.00 -4.32
N ALA A 94 -3.11 20.54 -3.70
CA ALA A 94 -2.63 21.08 -2.43
C ALA A 94 -2.06 22.50 -2.57
N LYS A 95 -1.40 22.82 -3.69
CA LYS A 95 -0.85 24.17 -3.97
C LYS A 95 -1.95 25.19 -4.25
N ASP A 96 -3.01 24.79 -4.94
CA ASP A 96 -4.13 25.68 -5.26
C ASP A 96 -4.95 26.06 -4.02
N TYR A 97 -4.99 25.19 -3.00
CA TYR A 97 -5.69 25.45 -1.73
C TYR A 97 -4.90 26.38 -0.80
N ASP A 98 -3.58 26.27 -0.77
CA ASP A 98 -2.69 27.09 0.08
C ASP A 98 -2.58 28.56 -0.39
N SER A 99 -2.89 28.85 -1.67
CA SER A 99 -2.92 30.22 -2.22
C SER A 99 -4.24 30.99 -2.00
N SER A 100 -5.25 30.37 -1.38
CA SER A 100 -6.59 30.99 -1.19
C SER A 100 -6.97 31.22 0.28
N SER A 101 -6.07 30.98 1.25
CA SER A 101 -6.34 31.22 2.68
C SER A 101 -5.86 32.57 3.24
N ASP A 102 -5.34 33.47 2.39
CA ASP A 102 -4.98 34.85 2.77
C ASP A 102 -5.95 35.88 2.14
N ILE A 103 -7.22 35.88 2.56
CA ILE A 103 -8.13 37.05 2.44
C ILE A 103 -8.98 37.17 3.70
#